data_AF-A0ABD0YUA2-F1
#
_entry.id   AF-A0ABD0YUA2-F1
#
_cell.length_a   1.000
_cell.length_b   1.000
_cell.length_c   1.000
_cell.angle_alpha   90.00
_cell.angle_beta   90.00
_cell.angle_gamma   90.00
#
_symmetry.space_group_name_H-M   'P 1'
#
loop_
_entity.id
_entity.type
_entity.pdbx_description
1 polymer ?
#
loop_
_entity_poly.entity_id
_entity_poly.type
_entity_poly.pdbx_seq_one_letter_code
_entity_poly.pdbx_strand_id
1 'polypeptide(L)'
;MCSLKYIYSGLDFINGGQLKEYEQAVINFVNKFEALGARLVFFFDGPHKEGKRDTWKKRRLGALALMLNLLDNLENGKLVSSFKTDEIICLPVGVREVLFRTVKYVCGCEVRVALKECDEEIARYAKKNKCLAILSQDTDFIIYDSARYYLSMKFLEIQNMSTLVYDRYALAENLKISTAHLPLLATSLGNDIVPNEMLKVCMRKIIVFLCKYSFPFVLVMSIV
;
A
#
# COMPACT_ATOMS: atom_id res chain seq x y z
N MET A 1 -1.15 4.66 1.92
CA MET A 1 -0.36 5.11 0.74
C MET A 1 -0.77 4.23 -0.43
N CYS A 2 -1.05 4.76 -1.61
CA CYS A 2 -1.75 4.00 -2.65
C CYS A 2 -0.86 2.93 -3.30
N SER A 3 -1.23 1.65 -3.18
CA SER A 3 -0.48 0.50 -3.74
C SER A 3 -0.25 0.59 -5.25
N LEU A 4 -1.03 1.44 -5.95
CA LEU A 4 -0.96 1.71 -7.38
C LEU A 4 0.43 2.11 -7.87
N LYS A 5 1.16 2.89 -7.07
CA LYS A 5 2.46 3.44 -7.49
C LYS A 5 3.53 2.38 -7.70
N TYR A 6 3.39 1.22 -7.07
CA TYR A 6 4.38 0.14 -7.18
C TYR A 6 4.25 -0.62 -8.51
N ILE A 7 3.07 -0.62 -9.13
CA ILE A 7 2.89 -1.11 -10.51
C ILE A 7 3.54 -0.14 -11.50
N TYR A 8 3.67 1.12 -11.12
CA TYR A 8 4.28 2.18 -11.90
C TYR A 8 5.82 2.10 -11.92
N SER A 9 6.43 1.10 -11.28
CA SER A 9 7.88 0.98 -11.15
C SER A 9 8.58 1.01 -12.52
N GLY A 10 9.41 2.03 -12.74
CA GLY A 10 10.21 2.20 -13.97
C GLY A 10 9.52 2.95 -15.10
N LEU A 11 8.29 3.44 -14.91
CA LEU A 11 7.60 4.31 -15.86
C LEU A 11 7.79 5.79 -15.52
N ASP A 12 7.84 6.61 -16.55
CA ASP A 12 7.86 8.06 -16.44
C ASP A 12 6.50 8.57 -15.97
N PHE A 13 6.50 9.25 -14.82
CA PHE A 13 5.33 9.88 -14.23
C PHE A 13 5.32 11.41 -14.46
N ILE A 14 6.42 11.98 -14.95
CA ILE A 14 6.61 13.42 -15.14
C ILE A 14 6.14 13.82 -16.54
N ASN A 15 6.55 13.10 -17.60
CA ASN A 15 6.25 13.46 -18.98
C ASN A 15 4.93 12.85 -19.49
N GLY A 16 3.81 13.18 -18.84
CA GLY A 16 2.48 12.75 -19.30
C GLY A 16 2.05 11.34 -18.86
N GLY A 17 2.87 10.68 -18.05
CA GLY A 17 2.43 9.54 -17.26
C GLY A 17 2.21 8.23 -18.02
N GLN A 18 2.81 8.06 -19.21
CA GLN A 18 2.92 6.78 -19.93
C GLN A 18 1.74 5.80 -19.74
N LEU A 19 0.51 6.28 -19.91
CA LEU A 19 -0.67 5.55 -19.45
C LEU A 19 -0.90 4.25 -20.23
N LYS A 20 -0.42 4.19 -21.47
CA LYS A 20 -0.48 2.98 -22.32
C LYS A 20 0.49 1.91 -21.81
N GLU A 21 1.71 2.31 -21.46
CA GLU A 21 2.71 1.43 -20.87
C GLU A 21 2.29 0.99 -19.47
N TYR A 22 1.63 1.88 -18.71
CA TYR A 22 1.05 1.54 -17.42
C TYR A 22 -0.06 0.49 -17.56
N GLU A 23 -0.97 0.63 -18.54
CA GLU A 23 -1.96 -0.41 -18.85
C GLU A 23 -1.27 -1.75 -19.15
N GLN A 24 -0.21 -1.75 -19.97
CA GLN A 24 0.53 -2.97 -20.27
C GLN A 24 1.20 -3.58 -19.02
N ALA A 25 1.72 -2.74 -18.11
CA ALA A 25 2.28 -3.17 -16.84
C ALA A 25 1.22 -3.79 -15.93
N VAL A 26 0.00 -3.23 -15.90
CA VAL A 26 -1.15 -3.80 -15.18
C VAL A 26 -1.55 -5.17 -15.75
N ILE A 27 -1.62 -5.30 -17.08
CA ILE A 27 -1.94 -6.58 -17.73
C ILE A 27 -0.88 -7.63 -17.37
N ASN A 28 0.40 -7.27 -17.49
CA ASN A 28 1.49 -8.18 -17.12
C ASN A 28 1.45 -8.56 -15.63
N PHE A 29 1.15 -7.60 -14.75
CA PHE A 29 0.95 -7.86 -13.33
C PHE A 29 -0.11 -8.94 -13.08
N VAL A 30 -1.30 -8.79 -13.68
CA VAL A 30 -2.38 -9.79 -13.52
C VAL A 30 -1.97 -11.14 -14.08
N ASN A 31 -1.46 -11.17 -15.31
CA ASN A 31 -1.07 -12.42 -15.98
C ASN A 31 -0.02 -13.21 -15.19
N LYS A 32 0.93 -12.52 -14.54
CA LYS A 32 1.95 -13.17 -13.70
C LYS A 32 1.37 -13.87 -12.47
N PHE A 33 0.36 -13.28 -11.83
CA PHE A 33 -0.35 -13.94 -10.72
C PHE A 33 -1.24 -15.08 -11.20
N GLU A 34 -1.97 -14.90 -12.31
CA GLU A 34 -2.82 -15.96 -12.87
C GLU A 34 -2.02 -17.15 -13.38
N ALA A 35 -0.81 -16.93 -13.90
CA ALA A 35 0.11 -18.01 -14.27
C ALA A 35 0.54 -18.88 -13.07
N LEU A 36 0.49 -18.35 -11.85
CA LEU A 36 0.68 -19.10 -10.60
C LEU A 36 -0.62 -19.74 -10.08
N GLY A 37 -1.72 -19.64 -10.84
CA GLY A 37 -3.05 -20.11 -10.44
C GLY A 37 -3.77 -19.21 -9.43
N ALA A 38 -3.28 -17.99 -9.20
CA ALA A 38 -3.92 -17.06 -8.26
C ALA A 38 -5.09 -16.34 -8.92
N ARG A 39 -6.25 -16.35 -8.26
CA ARG A 39 -7.39 -15.51 -8.61
C ARG A 39 -7.30 -14.18 -7.88
N LEU A 40 -7.18 -13.08 -8.63
CA LEU A 40 -7.09 -11.74 -8.07
C LEU A 40 -8.47 -11.09 -7.87
N VAL A 41 -8.60 -10.36 -6.77
CA VAL A 41 -9.77 -9.51 -6.47
C VAL A 41 -9.27 -8.13 -6.08
N PHE A 42 -9.69 -7.11 -6.83
CA PHE A 42 -9.25 -5.72 -6.62
C PHE A 42 -10.30 -4.95 -5.82
N PHE A 43 -9.83 -4.16 -4.86
CA PHE A 43 -10.64 -3.24 -4.09
C PHE A 43 -10.20 -1.80 -4.35
N PHE A 44 -11.16 -0.93 -4.60
CA PHE A 44 -10.95 0.50 -4.79
C PHE A 44 -11.66 1.29 -3.71
N ASP A 45 -10.99 2.33 -3.21
CA ASP A 45 -11.62 3.29 -2.29
C ASP A 45 -12.85 3.94 -2.93
N GLY A 46 -13.90 4.05 -2.13
CA GLY A 46 -15.09 4.84 -2.41
C GLY A 46 -14.93 6.33 -2.06
N PRO A 47 -16.04 7.09 -2.02
CA PRO A 47 -16.00 8.50 -1.62
C PRO A 47 -15.48 8.65 -0.19
N HIS A 48 -14.68 9.70 0.04
CA HIS A 48 -14.13 9.99 1.37
C HIS A 48 -15.26 10.38 2.32
N LYS A 49 -15.29 9.77 3.51
CA LYS A 49 -16.22 10.17 4.58
C LYS A 49 -15.90 11.58 5.08
N GLU A 50 -16.95 12.34 5.42
CA GLU A 50 -16.83 13.74 5.86
C GLU A 50 -15.87 13.93 7.03
N GLY A 51 -15.83 12.99 7.98
CA GLY A 51 -14.95 13.03 9.16
C GLY A 51 -13.45 12.93 8.87
N LYS A 52 -13.03 12.51 7.66
CA LYS A 52 -11.61 12.44 7.26
C LYS A 52 -11.19 13.61 6.34
N ARG A 53 -12.07 14.59 6.11
CA ARG A 53 -11.85 15.66 5.14
C ARG A 53 -10.62 16.52 5.45
N ASP A 54 -10.36 16.83 6.72
CA ASP A 54 -9.20 17.68 7.07
C ASP A 54 -7.88 16.92 6.95
N THR A 55 -7.84 15.63 7.32
CA THR A 55 -6.70 14.74 7.03
C THR A 55 -6.45 14.64 5.53
N TRP A 56 -7.52 14.51 4.73
CA TRP A 56 -7.42 14.49 3.28
C TRP A 56 -6.87 15.81 2.72
N LYS A 57 -7.38 16.97 3.17
CA LYS A 57 -6.87 18.30 2.80
C LYS A 57 -5.38 18.42 3.13
N LYS A 58 -4.97 18.05 4.34
CA LYS A 58 -3.57 18.09 4.78
C LYS A 58 -2.67 17.23 3.90
N ARG A 59 -3.10 16.00 3.58
CA ARG A 59 -2.38 15.11 2.65
C ARG A 59 -2.29 15.72 1.25
N ARG A 60 -3.36 16.36 0.76
CA ARG A 60 -3.39 16.96 -0.57
C ARG A 60 -2.51 18.21 -0.67
N LEU A 61 -2.51 19.07 0.36
CA LEU A 61 -1.61 20.22 0.45
C LEU A 61 -0.14 19.79 0.55
N GLY A 62 0.16 18.72 1.30
CA GLY A 62 1.50 18.13 1.34
C GLY A 62 1.96 17.61 -0.03
N ALA A 63 1.08 16.90 -0.75
CA ALA A 63 1.38 16.44 -2.11
C ALA A 63 1.59 17.62 -3.08
N LEU A 64 0.82 18.71 -2.95
CA LEU A 64 1.01 19.92 -3.75
C LEU A 64 2.37 20.56 -3.49
N ALA A 65 2.77 20.75 -2.22
CA ALA A 65 4.05 21.34 -1.87
C ALA A 65 5.23 20.55 -2.45
N LEU A 66 5.14 19.22 -2.39
CA LEU A 66 6.14 18.33 -2.98
C LEU A 66 6.16 18.38 -4.51
N MET A 67 5.00 18.57 -5.16
CA MET A 67 4.92 18.77 -6.61
C MET A 67 5.54 20.10 -7.03
N LEU A 68 5.30 21.19 -6.29
CA LEU A 68 5.93 22.49 -6.53
C LEU A 68 7.44 22.38 -6.42
N ASN A 69 7.95 21.75 -5.36
CA ASN A 69 9.40 21.49 -5.22
C ASN A 69 9.98 20.68 -6.39
N LEU A 70 9.22 19.73 -6.96
CA LEU A 70 9.65 18.98 -8.13
C LEU A 70 9.76 19.90 -9.37
N LEU A 71 8.77 20.77 -9.58
CA LEU A 71 8.79 21.73 -10.68
C LEU A 71 9.95 22.73 -10.55
N ASP A 72 10.18 23.27 -9.35
CA ASP A 72 11.31 24.16 -9.06
C ASP A 72 12.65 23.48 -9.36
N ASN A 73 12.80 22.20 -9.00
CA ASN A 73 14.01 21.44 -9.33
C ASN A 73 14.21 21.29 -10.84
N LEU A 74 13.14 21.02 -11.60
CA LEU A 74 13.20 20.92 -13.05
C LEU A 74 13.56 22.27 -13.70
N GLU A 75 12.98 23.37 -13.21
CA GLU A 75 13.32 24.74 -13.66
C GLU A 75 14.79 25.06 -13.42
N ASN A 76 15.35 24.61 -12.28
CA ASN A 76 16.76 24.75 -11.95
C ASN A 76 17.69 23.73 -12.67
N GLY A 77 17.19 23.03 -13.69
CA GLY A 77 18.00 22.17 -14.56
C GLY A 77 18.25 20.76 -14.03
N LYS A 78 17.55 20.32 -12.98
CA LYS A 78 17.64 18.93 -12.51
C LYS A 78 16.98 18.01 -13.54
N LEU A 79 17.69 16.96 -13.95
CA LEU A 79 17.17 16.01 -14.95
C LEU A 79 16.05 15.14 -14.38
N VAL A 80 15.03 14.86 -15.19
CA VAL A 80 13.92 13.94 -14.87
C VAL A 80 14.43 12.57 -14.42
N SER A 81 15.51 12.07 -15.03
CA SER A 81 16.14 10.79 -14.71
C SER A 81 16.74 10.71 -13.30
N SER A 82 16.91 11.84 -12.61
CA SER A 82 17.44 11.88 -11.25
C SER A 82 16.39 11.65 -10.17
N PHE A 83 15.10 11.65 -10.52
CA PHE A 83 14.01 11.35 -9.58
C PHE A 83 13.76 9.84 -9.57
N LYS A 84 13.64 9.26 -8.38
CA LYS A 84 13.32 7.83 -8.23
C LYS A 84 11.82 7.61 -8.26
N THR A 85 11.39 6.46 -8.77
CA THR A 85 9.97 6.06 -8.76
C THR A 85 9.38 5.96 -7.34
N ASP A 86 10.22 5.68 -6.35
CA ASP A 86 9.82 5.69 -4.93
C ASP A 86 9.43 7.10 -4.44
N GLU A 87 9.92 8.13 -5.14
CA GLU A 87 9.62 9.55 -4.97
C GLU A 87 8.41 9.98 -5.80
N ILE A 88 7.64 9.04 -6.40
CA ILE A 88 6.30 9.34 -6.91
C ILE A 88 5.45 9.80 -5.74
N ILE A 89 5.32 11.12 -5.65
CA ILE A 89 4.54 11.81 -4.62
C ILE A 89 3.07 11.92 -5.06
N CYS A 90 2.84 12.11 -6.36
CA CYS A 90 1.51 12.20 -6.95
C CYS A 90 1.46 11.30 -8.18
N LEU A 91 0.45 10.44 -8.24
CA LEU A 91 0.17 9.69 -9.46
C LEU A 91 -0.35 10.65 -10.54
N PRO A 92 0.03 10.45 -11.80
CA PRO A 92 -0.57 11.17 -12.92
C PRO A 92 -2.09 11.01 -12.94
N VAL A 93 -2.78 12.02 -13.49
CA VAL A 93 -4.22 11.98 -13.69
C VAL A 93 -4.58 10.80 -14.58
N GLY A 94 -5.63 10.05 -14.24
CA GLY A 94 -6.10 8.92 -15.04
C GLY A 94 -5.50 7.56 -14.65
N VAL A 95 -4.44 7.49 -13.84
CA VAL A 95 -3.82 6.22 -13.43
C VAL A 95 -4.80 5.29 -12.73
N ARG A 96 -5.64 5.83 -11.83
CA ARG A 96 -6.66 5.05 -11.13
C ARG A 96 -7.71 4.51 -12.10
N GLU A 97 -8.14 5.33 -13.05
CA GLU A 97 -9.14 4.99 -14.06
C GLU A 97 -8.60 3.94 -15.04
N VAL A 98 -7.36 4.07 -15.48
CA VAL A 98 -6.67 3.09 -16.31
C VAL A 98 -6.58 1.76 -15.58
N LEU A 99 -6.05 1.73 -14.34
CA LEU A 99 -6.01 0.49 -13.56
C LEU A 99 -7.40 -0.15 -13.49
N PHE A 100 -8.40 0.62 -13.03
CA PHE A 100 -9.76 0.12 -12.84
C PHE A 100 -10.32 -0.51 -14.11
N ARG A 101 -10.21 0.18 -15.25
CA ARG A 101 -10.74 -0.31 -16.53
C ARG A 101 -9.97 -1.54 -17.01
N THR A 102 -8.64 -1.50 -16.94
CA THR A 102 -7.80 -2.61 -17.39
C THR A 102 -8.09 -3.87 -16.56
N VAL A 103 -8.04 -3.79 -15.22
CA VAL A 103 -8.28 -5.00 -14.40
C VAL A 103 -9.71 -5.53 -14.56
N LYS A 104 -10.71 -4.64 -14.70
CA LYS A 104 -12.12 -5.06 -14.79
C LYS A 104 -12.51 -5.59 -16.16
N TYR A 105 -12.17 -4.86 -17.22
CA TYR A 105 -12.71 -5.10 -18.57
C TYR A 105 -11.71 -5.77 -19.51
N VAL A 106 -10.41 -5.56 -19.31
CA VAL A 106 -9.37 -6.19 -20.15
C VAL A 106 -8.95 -7.53 -19.54
N CYS A 107 -8.63 -7.55 -18.24
CA CYS A 107 -8.21 -8.79 -17.56
C CYS A 107 -9.38 -9.62 -17.02
N GLY A 108 -10.58 -9.03 -16.88
CA GLY A 108 -11.75 -9.75 -16.37
C GLY A 108 -11.71 -10.08 -14.87
N CYS A 109 -10.88 -9.39 -14.08
CA CYS A 109 -10.77 -9.60 -12.64
C CYS A 109 -12.04 -9.17 -11.89
N GLU A 110 -12.28 -9.77 -10.73
CA GLU A 110 -13.32 -9.28 -9.81
C GLU A 110 -12.88 -7.93 -9.23
N VAL A 111 -13.73 -6.92 -9.38
CA VAL A 111 -13.49 -5.56 -8.86
C VAL A 111 -14.60 -5.14 -7.92
N ARG A 112 -14.22 -4.63 -6.75
CA ARG A 112 -15.13 -4.09 -5.73
C ARG A 112 -14.76 -2.65 -5.40
N VAL A 113 -15.77 -1.82 -5.18
CA VAL A 113 -15.61 -0.44 -4.71
C VAL A 113 -16.15 -0.39 -3.29
N ALA A 114 -15.31 0.03 -2.35
CA ALA A 114 -15.67 0.10 -0.94
C ALA A 114 -16.76 1.16 -0.71
N LEU A 115 -17.73 0.84 0.14
CA LEU A 115 -18.76 1.78 0.60
C LEU A 115 -18.36 2.43 1.93
N LYS A 116 -17.51 1.76 2.71
CA LYS A 116 -16.98 2.21 4.00
C LYS A 116 -15.45 2.35 3.92
N GLU A 117 -14.73 1.97 4.98
CA GLU A 117 -13.27 1.90 4.92
C GLU A 117 -12.87 0.68 4.08
N CYS A 118 -11.98 0.88 3.13
CA CYS A 118 -11.59 -0.14 2.16
C CYS A 118 -10.80 -1.28 2.81
N ASP A 119 -9.92 -0.96 3.76
CA ASP A 119 -9.15 -1.92 4.55
C ASP A 119 -10.06 -2.89 5.34
N GLU A 120 -11.10 -2.37 5.99
CA GLU A 120 -12.10 -3.17 6.71
C GLU A 120 -12.87 -4.12 5.77
N GLU A 121 -13.25 -3.63 4.59
CA GLU A 121 -13.96 -4.43 3.59
C GLU A 121 -13.07 -5.52 2.97
N ILE A 122 -11.80 -5.20 2.68
CA ILE A 122 -10.79 -6.17 2.23
C ILE A 122 -10.61 -7.26 3.29
N ALA A 123 -10.40 -6.88 4.54
CA ALA A 123 -10.20 -7.82 5.64
C ALA A 123 -11.41 -8.75 5.84
N ARG A 124 -12.63 -8.18 5.80
CA ARG A 124 -13.87 -8.96 5.89
C ARG A 124 -14.02 -9.93 4.72
N TYR A 125 -13.75 -9.47 3.49
CA TYR A 125 -13.84 -10.31 2.30
C TYR A 125 -12.82 -11.45 2.34
N ALA A 126 -11.57 -11.15 2.69
CA ALA A 126 -10.50 -12.13 2.79
C ALA A 126 -10.85 -13.25 3.78
N LYS A 127 -11.34 -12.87 4.97
CA LYS A 127 -11.76 -13.83 6.00
C LYS A 127 -12.93 -14.68 5.56
N LYS A 128 -13.97 -14.06 4.99
CA LYS A 128 -15.20 -14.76 4.55
C LYS A 128 -14.91 -15.76 3.42
N ASN A 129 -14.06 -15.40 2.47
CA ASN A 129 -13.77 -16.21 1.29
C ASN A 129 -12.51 -17.09 1.44
N LYS A 130 -11.92 -17.14 2.65
CA LYS A 130 -10.69 -17.88 2.95
C LYS A 130 -9.57 -17.56 1.95
N CYS A 131 -9.40 -16.27 1.65
CA CYS A 131 -8.33 -15.83 0.75
C CYS A 131 -6.96 -16.23 1.32
N LEU A 132 -6.08 -16.68 0.42
CA LEU A 132 -4.72 -17.08 0.79
C LEU A 132 -3.91 -15.90 1.32
N ALA A 133 -3.99 -14.76 0.64
CA ALA A 133 -3.16 -13.61 0.93
C ALA A 133 -3.88 -12.28 0.69
N ILE A 134 -3.39 -11.23 1.35
CA ILE A 134 -3.69 -9.82 1.04
C ILE A 134 -2.37 -9.19 0.57
N LEU A 135 -2.36 -8.64 -0.64
CA LEU A 135 -1.24 -7.87 -1.18
C LEU A 135 -1.49 -6.39 -0.96
N SER A 136 -0.69 -5.77 -0.09
CA SER A 136 -0.88 -4.37 0.31
C SER A 136 0.43 -3.75 0.81
N GLN A 137 0.41 -2.44 1.05
CA GLN A 137 1.46 -1.76 1.81
C GLN A 137 0.95 -1.17 3.13
N ASP A 138 -0.33 -1.41 3.44
CA ASP A 138 -0.94 -0.96 4.68
C ASP A 138 -0.67 -1.95 5.81
N THR A 139 -0.10 -1.45 6.91
CA THR A 139 0.25 -2.26 8.08
C THR A 139 -0.96 -2.67 8.90
N ASP A 140 -2.11 -2.00 8.72
CA ASP A 140 -3.33 -2.29 9.48
C ASP A 140 -3.82 -3.72 9.23
N PHE A 141 -3.53 -4.28 8.06
CA PHE A 141 -3.85 -5.67 7.73
C PHE A 141 -3.23 -6.70 8.68
N ILE A 142 -2.05 -6.43 9.23
CA ILE A 142 -1.38 -7.32 10.21
C ILE A 142 -2.24 -7.49 11.47
N ILE A 143 -3.06 -6.49 11.79
CA ILE A 143 -3.92 -6.45 12.97
C ILE A 143 -5.22 -7.23 12.75
N TYR A 144 -5.79 -7.19 11.54
CA TYR A 144 -7.16 -7.64 11.24
C TYR A 144 -7.43 -9.16 11.27
N ASP A 145 -6.41 -10.02 11.36
CA ASP A 145 -6.55 -11.49 11.33
C ASP A 145 -7.51 -12.02 10.25
N SER A 146 -7.18 -11.70 9.00
CA SER A 146 -8.11 -11.82 7.86
C SER A 146 -7.60 -12.70 6.72
N ALA A 147 -6.30 -12.94 6.62
CA ALA A 147 -5.69 -13.82 5.61
C ALA A 147 -4.47 -14.55 6.19
N ARG A 148 -4.01 -15.61 5.52
CA ARG A 148 -2.83 -16.38 5.94
C ARG A 148 -1.53 -15.60 5.72
N TYR A 149 -1.43 -14.88 4.60
CA TYR A 149 -0.25 -14.10 4.26
C TYR A 149 -0.59 -12.64 3.99
N TYR A 150 0.24 -11.75 4.52
CA TYR A 150 0.20 -10.32 4.22
C TYR A 150 1.44 -9.98 3.41
N LEU A 151 1.25 -9.76 2.11
CA LEU A 151 2.33 -9.59 1.15
C LEU A 151 2.61 -8.11 0.90
N SER A 152 3.88 -7.73 0.83
CA SER A 152 4.27 -6.36 0.54
C SER A 152 4.11 -6.03 -0.95
N MET A 153 3.39 -4.95 -1.24
CA MET A 153 3.38 -4.42 -2.61
C MET A 153 4.70 -3.69 -2.94
N LYS A 154 5.34 -3.07 -1.95
CA LYS A 154 6.58 -2.30 -2.16
C LYS A 154 7.75 -3.18 -2.61
N PHE A 155 7.87 -4.37 -2.04
CA PHE A 155 9.00 -5.29 -2.30
C PHE A 155 8.66 -6.37 -3.31
N LEU A 156 7.55 -6.23 -4.04
CA LEU A 156 7.13 -7.21 -5.04
C LEU A 156 7.99 -7.08 -6.30
N GLU A 157 8.72 -8.14 -6.61
CA GLU A 157 9.46 -8.29 -7.86
C GLU A 157 8.63 -9.09 -8.86
N ILE A 158 7.95 -8.41 -9.78
CA ILE A 158 7.02 -9.04 -10.75
C ILE A 158 7.69 -10.08 -11.66
N GLN A 159 8.98 -9.96 -11.94
CA GLN A 159 9.68 -10.92 -12.79
C GLN A 159 9.88 -12.27 -12.08
N ASN A 160 10.29 -12.21 -10.81
CA ASN A 160 10.61 -13.37 -9.99
C ASN A 160 9.41 -13.86 -9.16
N MET A 161 8.34 -13.07 -9.11
CA MET A 161 7.16 -13.29 -8.26
C MET A 161 7.52 -13.49 -6.78
N SER A 162 8.53 -12.74 -6.30
CA SER A 162 8.96 -12.72 -4.91
C SER A 162 8.52 -11.43 -4.23
N THR A 163 8.22 -11.51 -2.93
CA THR A 163 7.98 -10.34 -2.07
C THR A 163 8.19 -10.68 -0.60
N LEU A 164 8.17 -9.68 0.25
CA LEU A 164 8.20 -9.84 1.71
C LEU A 164 6.82 -10.18 2.26
N VAL A 165 6.81 -11.08 3.25
CA VAL A 165 5.64 -11.38 4.08
C VAL A 165 5.73 -10.59 5.38
N TYR A 166 4.66 -9.87 5.72
CA TYR A 166 4.49 -9.28 7.03
C TYR A 166 3.89 -10.31 7.99
N ASP A 167 4.74 -10.85 8.87
CA ASP A 167 4.35 -11.88 9.83
C ASP A 167 3.90 -11.28 11.16
N ARG A 168 2.61 -11.45 11.45
CA ARG A 168 1.99 -11.00 12.70
C ARG A 168 2.48 -11.76 13.94
N TYR A 169 2.83 -13.03 13.80
CA TYR A 169 3.26 -13.88 14.91
C TYR A 169 4.67 -13.52 15.28
N ALA A 170 5.56 -13.40 14.29
CA ALA A 170 6.92 -12.91 14.50
C ALA A 170 6.90 -11.49 15.10
N LEU A 171 5.99 -10.61 14.67
CA LEU A 171 5.83 -9.29 15.28
C LEU A 171 5.42 -9.39 16.76
N ALA A 172 4.40 -10.19 17.08
CA ALA A 172 3.91 -10.35 18.45
C ALA A 172 4.96 -11.00 19.37
N GLU A 173 5.69 -11.99 18.89
CA GLU A 173 6.80 -12.66 19.59
C GLU A 173 7.92 -11.68 19.91
N ASN A 174 8.37 -10.89 18.93
CA ASN A 174 9.39 -9.86 19.14
C ASN A 174 8.96 -8.78 20.13
N LEU A 175 7.67 -8.44 20.14
CA LEU A 175 7.08 -7.50 21.08
C LEU A 175 6.75 -8.14 22.44
N LYS A 176 6.92 -9.45 22.58
CA LYS A 176 6.58 -10.25 23.78
C LYS A 176 5.13 -10.05 24.21
N ILE A 177 4.21 -10.00 23.24
CA ILE A 177 2.77 -9.88 23.48
C ILE A 177 2.02 -11.00 22.76
N SER A 178 0.79 -11.26 23.19
CA SER A 178 -0.13 -12.08 22.42
C SER A 178 -0.54 -11.38 21.12
N THR A 179 -0.73 -12.14 20.04
CA THR A 179 -1.30 -11.62 18.79
C THR A 179 -2.69 -11.01 18.98
N ALA A 180 -3.42 -11.42 20.02
CA ALA A 180 -4.70 -10.83 20.41
C ALA A 180 -4.57 -9.40 20.97
N HIS A 181 -3.38 -8.99 21.41
CA HIS A 181 -3.12 -7.64 21.93
C HIS A 181 -2.64 -6.66 20.85
N LEU A 182 -2.35 -7.12 19.62
CA LEU A 182 -1.94 -6.24 18.52
C LEU A 182 -2.96 -5.12 18.22
N PRO A 183 -4.29 -5.35 18.22
CA PRO A 183 -5.25 -4.26 18.04
C PRO A 183 -5.20 -3.21 19.15
N LEU A 184 -5.00 -3.64 20.40
CA LEU A 184 -4.88 -2.75 21.54
C LEU A 184 -3.59 -1.92 21.45
N LEU A 185 -2.48 -2.57 21.06
CA LEU A 185 -1.21 -1.90 20.83
C LEU A 185 -1.34 -0.85 19.73
N ALA A 186 -1.97 -1.18 18.60
CA ALA A 186 -2.18 -0.23 17.50
C ALA A 186 -3.02 0.98 17.93
N THR A 187 -4.06 0.76 18.75
CA THR A 187 -4.85 1.84 19.34
C THR A 187 -4.00 2.72 20.27
N SER A 188 -3.08 2.10 21.01
CA SER A 188 -2.17 2.79 21.96
C SER A 188 -1.04 3.56 21.26
N LEU A 189 -0.71 3.19 20.02
CA LEU A 189 0.27 3.86 19.16
C LEU A 189 -0.34 4.99 18.33
N GLY A 190 -1.64 5.25 18.49
CA GLY A 190 -2.40 6.15 17.65
C GLY A 190 -2.71 5.50 16.31
N ASN A 191 -4.00 5.47 15.98
CA ASN A 191 -4.50 4.98 14.69
C ASN A 191 -5.48 6.02 14.11
N ASP A 192 -6.08 5.70 12.97
CA ASP A 192 -7.05 6.59 12.31
C ASP A 192 -8.30 6.90 13.17
N ILE A 193 -8.49 6.20 14.30
CA ILE A 193 -9.59 6.37 15.27
C ILE A 193 -9.14 7.15 16.52
N VAL A 194 -7.91 6.91 17.02
CA VAL A 194 -7.35 7.56 18.21
C VAL A 194 -6.13 8.42 17.84
N PRO A 195 -6.24 9.76 17.85
CA PRO A 195 -5.12 10.63 17.48
C PRO A 195 -3.93 10.54 18.44
N ASN A 196 -2.72 10.57 17.89
CA ASN A 196 -1.44 10.57 18.63
C ASN A 196 -1.36 11.63 19.74
N GLU A 197 -2.05 12.76 19.56
CA GLU A 197 -2.05 13.88 20.51
C GLU A 197 -2.65 13.49 21.87
N MET A 198 -3.54 12.50 21.90
CA MET A 198 -4.15 11.98 23.12
C MET A 198 -3.26 10.99 23.90
N LEU A 199 -2.15 10.54 23.32
CA LEU A 199 -1.35 9.40 23.82
C LEU A 199 0.07 9.78 24.29
N LYS A 200 0.36 11.08 24.41
CA LYS A 200 1.70 11.65 24.68
C LYS A 200 2.43 11.09 25.92
N VAL A 201 1.74 10.46 26.87
CA VAL A 201 2.35 9.90 28.09
C VAL A 201 2.98 8.51 27.88
N CYS A 202 2.49 7.70 26.93
CA CYS A 202 2.96 6.31 26.74
C CYS A 202 4.11 6.15 25.72
N MET A 203 4.36 7.18 24.91
CA MET A 203 5.07 7.10 23.63
C MET A 203 6.60 7.11 23.66
N ARG A 204 7.25 7.42 24.79
CA ARG A 204 8.72 7.71 24.78
C ARG A 204 9.62 6.47 24.70
N LYS A 205 9.10 5.27 25.00
CA LYS A 205 9.89 4.00 24.98
C LYS A 205 9.66 3.12 23.75
N ILE A 206 8.47 3.18 23.12
CA ILE A 206 8.12 2.27 22.01
C ILE A 206 8.59 2.82 20.64
N ILE A 207 8.52 4.15 20.43
CA ILE A 207 8.97 4.78 19.17
C ILE A 207 10.49 4.63 18.98
N VAL A 208 11.28 4.72 20.06
CA VAL A 208 12.74 4.49 19.99
C VAL A 208 13.06 3.03 19.63
N PHE A 209 12.19 2.08 19.97
CA PHE A 209 12.36 0.67 19.61
C PHE A 209 12.03 0.45 18.13
N LEU A 210 10.89 0.93 17.64
CA LEU A 210 10.50 0.82 16.22
C LEU A 210 11.42 1.60 15.26
N CYS A 211 12.06 2.69 15.71
CA CYS A 211 13.02 3.44 14.90
C CYS A 211 14.49 2.96 15.04
N LYS A 212 14.89 2.26 16.12
CA LYS A 212 16.25 1.71 16.25
C LYS A 212 16.42 0.37 15.56
N TYR A 213 15.37 -0.43 15.43
CA TYR A 213 15.41 -1.60 14.57
C TYR A 213 15.12 -1.15 13.14
N SER A 214 16.16 -0.69 12.45
CA SER A 214 16.26 -0.87 11.01
C SER A 214 16.09 -2.37 10.77
N PHE A 215 14.86 -2.83 10.57
CA PHE A 215 14.56 -4.25 10.48
C PHE A 215 15.30 -4.81 9.27
N PRO A 216 16.40 -5.56 9.46
CA PRO A 216 17.09 -6.19 8.36
C PRO A 216 16.44 -7.57 8.25
N PHE A 217 15.22 -7.63 7.73
CA PHE A 217 14.62 -8.92 7.41
C PHE A 217 14.09 -8.88 5.99
N VAL A 218 15.03 -9.21 5.09
CA VAL A 218 14.78 -9.81 3.80
C VAL A 218 14.21 -11.20 4.08
N LEU A 219 12.89 -11.33 4.13
CA LEU A 219 12.22 -12.62 4.11
C LEU A 219 11.91 -12.96 2.64
N VAL A 220 12.91 -13.52 1.94
CA VAL A 220 12.71 -14.14 0.63
C VAL A 220 12.05 -15.49 0.88
N MET A 221 10.73 -15.55 0.72
CA MET A 221 10.05 -16.82 0.51
C MET A 221 9.93 -17.06 -0.98
N SER A 222 10.87 -17.87 -1.48
CA SER A 222 10.68 -18.62 -2.72
C SER A 222 9.65 -19.71 -2.45
N ILE A 223 8.55 -19.71 -3.18
CA ILE A 223 7.65 -20.86 -3.24
C ILE A 223 7.34 -21.09 -4.71
N VAL A 224 7.62 -22.31 -5.14
CA VAL A 224 7.08 -22.94 -6.36
C VAL A 224 5.58 -22.67 -6.47
#